data_AF-M1NU94-F1
#
_entry.id   AF-M1NU94-F1
#
_cell.length_a   1.000
_cell.length_b   1.000
_cell.length_c   1.000
_cell.angle_alpha   90.00
_cell.angle_beta   90.00
_cell.angle_gamma   90.00
#
_symmetry.space_group_name_H-M   'P 1'
#
loop_
_entity.id
_entity.type
_entity.pdbx_description
1 polymer ?
#
loop_
_entity_poly.entity_id
_entity_poly.type
_entity_poly.pdbx_seq_one_letter_code
_entity_poly.pdbx_strand_id
1 'polypeptide(L)'
;MEDVHFSSSPFSVPSLVETGRRLAGLSSLPAPVGVVGHGVEASASGGPQDLDLVKGVLWHACMVTVDELFEDLMSFTDDLSIQGRIQAETLVLSELPPRYADKVNGFFARKFLTAVVDVTNYLTHEWQPLPTIAHALALRVLLNKTESLAEIFEVEMPTNWRTVLEDTLYDGLDLAPLYAPATAGAALSHPAADTMMDFATWFTPLSPERHVTPFAAS
;
A
#
# COMPACT_ATOMS: atom_id res chain seq x y z
N MET A 1 15.16 -44.58 4.48
CA MET A 1 15.60 -43.22 4.85
C MET A 1 14.78 -42.33 3.97
N GLU A 2 13.59 -41.96 4.44
CA GLU A 2 12.67 -41.12 3.66
C GLU A 2 13.26 -39.71 3.62
N ASP A 3 13.49 -39.22 2.40
CA ASP A 3 13.85 -37.84 2.13
C ASP A 3 12.70 -36.94 2.62
N VAL A 4 12.89 -36.35 3.80
CA VAL A 4 12.06 -35.25 4.26
C VAL A 4 12.37 -34.08 3.34
N HIS A 5 11.53 -33.86 2.33
CA HIS A 5 11.50 -32.62 1.57
C HIS A 5 11.36 -31.47 2.58
N PHE A 6 12.45 -30.77 2.86
CA PHE A 6 12.39 -29.48 3.53
C PHE A 6 11.56 -28.58 2.64
N SER A 7 10.31 -28.35 3.03
CA SER A 7 9.47 -27.31 2.42
C SER A 7 10.25 -26.01 2.57
N SER A 8 10.77 -25.48 1.45
CA SER A 8 11.46 -24.19 1.45
C SER A 8 10.55 -23.16 2.11
N SER A 9 11.12 -22.31 2.97
CA SER A 9 10.35 -21.25 3.63
C SER A 9 9.59 -20.44 2.57
N PRO A 10 8.28 -20.15 2.76
CA PRO A 10 7.54 -19.32 1.82
C PRO A 10 8.14 -17.92 1.69
N PHE A 11 8.93 -17.49 2.69
CA PHE A 11 9.59 -16.19 2.73
C PHE A 11 11.07 -16.24 2.29
N SER A 12 11.54 -17.37 1.75
CA SER A 12 12.86 -17.41 1.12
C SER A 12 12.88 -16.54 -0.14
N VAL A 13 14.03 -15.92 -0.45
CA VAL A 13 14.19 -15.07 -1.66
C VAL A 13 13.69 -15.77 -2.94
N PRO A 14 14.01 -17.05 -3.23
CA PRO A 14 13.47 -17.74 -4.41
C PRO A 14 11.95 -17.85 -4.40
N SER A 15 11.34 -18.14 -3.25
CA SER A 15 9.88 -18.20 -3.10
C SER A 15 9.20 -16.85 -3.30
N LEU A 16 9.81 -15.78 -2.79
CA LEU A 16 9.32 -14.41 -2.94
C LEU A 16 9.41 -13.96 -4.40
N VAL A 17 10.54 -14.20 -5.07
CA VAL A 17 10.72 -13.89 -6.50
C VAL A 17 9.68 -14.63 -7.36
N GLU A 18 9.43 -15.91 -7.10
CA GLU A 18 8.39 -16.66 -7.80
C GLU A 18 6.99 -16.09 -7.55
N THR A 19 6.70 -15.76 -6.29
CA THR A 19 5.41 -15.15 -5.90
C THR A 19 5.22 -13.79 -6.55
N GLY A 20 6.28 -12.98 -6.65
CA GLY A 20 6.26 -11.67 -7.26
C GLY A 20 5.85 -11.68 -8.73
N ARG A 21 6.09 -12.76 -9.47
CA ARG A 21 5.65 -12.90 -10.87
C ARG A 21 4.13 -12.80 -11.03
N ARG A 22 3.36 -13.01 -9.97
CA ARG A 22 1.90 -12.89 -9.95
C ARG A 22 1.40 -11.45 -9.98
N LEU A 23 2.24 -10.46 -9.67
CA LEU A 23 1.91 -9.04 -9.74
C LEU A 23 2.17 -8.52 -11.17
N ALA A 24 1.35 -9.00 -12.12
CA ALA A 24 1.52 -8.68 -13.54
C ALA A 24 1.35 -7.19 -13.84
N GLY A 25 0.60 -6.46 -13.01
CA GLY A 25 0.36 -5.03 -13.18
C GLY A 25 1.64 -4.20 -13.06
N LEU A 26 2.63 -4.74 -12.35
CA LEU A 26 3.92 -4.07 -12.14
C LEU A 26 5.01 -4.52 -13.14
N SER A 27 4.65 -5.31 -14.16
CA SER A 27 5.64 -5.88 -15.10
C SER A 27 6.37 -4.85 -15.96
N SER A 28 5.78 -3.67 -16.17
CA SER A 28 6.38 -2.56 -16.92
C SER A 28 7.16 -1.56 -16.05
N LEU A 29 7.22 -1.77 -14.73
CA LEU A 29 7.96 -0.86 -13.84
C LEU A 29 9.47 -0.95 -14.09
N PRO A 30 10.20 0.16 -13.94
CA PRO A 30 11.66 0.10 -13.92
C PRO A 30 12.13 -0.75 -12.73
N ALA A 31 13.21 -1.50 -12.94
CA ALA A 31 13.81 -2.29 -11.86
C ALA A 31 14.46 -1.36 -10.82
N PRO A 32 14.30 -1.62 -9.51
CA PRO A 32 15.01 -0.88 -8.50
C PRO A 32 16.50 -1.25 -8.53
N VAL A 33 17.32 -0.32 -8.04
CA VAL A 33 18.76 -0.51 -7.86
C VAL A 33 18.99 -1.50 -6.74
N GLY A 34 19.80 -2.52 -7.02
CA GLY A 34 20.18 -3.54 -6.06
C GLY A 34 20.85 -2.98 -4.80
N VAL A 35 21.01 -3.85 -3.80
CA VAL A 35 21.58 -3.53 -2.49
C VAL A 35 22.99 -2.95 -2.63
N VAL A 36 23.21 -1.73 -2.12
CA VAL A 36 24.56 -1.15 -2.02
C VAL A 36 25.22 -1.62 -0.73
N GLY A 37 26.03 -2.68 -0.82
CA GLY A 37 26.85 -3.14 0.31
C GLY A 37 27.88 -2.08 0.74
N HIS A 38 28.09 -1.94 2.05
CA HIS A 38 29.12 -1.06 2.61
C HIS A 38 30.53 -1.58 2.21
N GLY A 39 31.13 -1.00 1.17
CA GLY A 39 32.55 -1.18 0.84
C GLY A 39 32.90 -1.79 -0.53
N VAL A 40 31.95 -1.98 -1.43
CA VAL A 40 32.23 -2.37 -2.82
C VAL A 40 31.63 -1.33 -3.76
N GLU A 41 32.41 -0.86 -4.74
CA GLU A 41 31.93 0.04 -5.79
C GLU A 41 30.59 -0.49 -6.33
N ALA A 42 29.59 0.40 -6.35
CA ALA A 42 28.23 0.09 -6.76
C ALA A 42 28.22 -0.60 -8.12
N SER A 43 28.15 -1.92 -8.12
CA SER A 43 27.69 -2.66 -9.28
C SER A 43 26.20 -2.39 -9.34
N ALA A 44 25.82 -1.37 -10.09
CA ALA A 44 24.44 -0.98 -10.35
C ALA A 44 23.72 -2.04 -11.21
N SER A 45 23.70 -3.29 -10.75
CA SER A 45 22.92 -4.36 -11.35
C SER A 45 21.61 -4.50 -10.58
N GLY A 46 20.73 -3.50 -10.72
CA GLY A 46 19.31 -3.68 -10.43
C GLY A 46 18.74 -4.66 -11.44
N GLY A 47 18.52 -5.91 -11.04
CA GLY A 47 18.08 -6.97 -11.94
C GLY A 47 16.56 -7.09 -11.97
N PRO A 48 15.96 -7.73 -13.00
CA PRO A 48 14.54 -8.11 -12.97
C PRO A 48 14.15 -8.93 -11.73
N GLN A 49 15.10 -9.65 -11.15
CA GLN A 49 14.93 -10.39 -9.90
C GLN A 49 14.69 -9.48 -8.68
N ASP A 50 15.26 -8.27 -8.66
CA ASP A 50 15.07 -7.32 -7.56
C ASP A 50 13.64 -6.77 -7.55
N LEU A 51 13.08 -6.49 -8.73
CA LEU A 51 11.68 -6.08 -8.85
C LEU A 51 10.74 -7.23 -8.47
N ASP A 52 11.02 -8.46 -8.91
CA ASP A 52 10.23 -9.64 -8.54
C ASP A 52 10.32 -9.94 -7.03
N LEU A 53 11.45 -9.69 -6.38
CA LEU A 53 11.58 -9.80 -4.93
C LEU A 53 10.66 -8.81 -4.20
N VAL A 54 10.70 -7.53 -4.61
CA VAL A 54 9.84 -6.46 -4.05
C VAL A 54 8.37 -6.81 -4.24
N LYS A 55 8.00 -7.26 -5.43
CA LYS A 55 6.66 -7.76 -5.75
C LYS A 55 6.28 -8.93 -4.84
N GLY A 56 7.20 -9.88 -4.61
CA GLY A 56 6.97 -11.01 -3.71
C GLY A 56 6.55 -10.59 -2.30
N VAL A 57 7.27 -9.62 -1.71
CA VAL A 57 6.92 -9.09 -0.39
C VAL A 57 5.61 -8.30 -0.43
N LEU A 58 5.39 -7.49 -1.48
CA LEU A 58 4.14 -6.73 -1.68
C LEU A 58 2.91 -7.64 -1.81
N TRP A 59 3.05 -8.81 -2.45
CA TRP A 59 1.98 -9.81 -2.51
C TRP A 59 1.53 -10.23 -1.10
N HIS A 60 2.49 -10.53 -0.22
CA HIS A 60 2.19 -10.88 1.16
C HIS A 60 1.62 -9.70 1.94
N ALA A 61 2.10 -8.48 1.69
CA ALA A 61 1.53 -7.27 2.26
C ALA A 61 0.05 -7.11 1.88
N CYS A 62 -0.33 -7.36 0.63
CA CYS A 62 -1.74 -7.33 0.19
C CYS A 62 -2.62 -8.31 0.99
N MET A 63 -2.14 -9.55 1.18
CA MET A 63 -2.89 -10.55 1.96
C MET A 63 -3.06 -10.12 3.41
N VAL A 64 -1.95 -9.74 4.07
CA VAL A 64 -1.95 -9.34 5.48
C VAL A 64 -2.83 -8.10 5.70
N THR A 65 -2.72 -7.08 4.86
CA THR A 65 -3.52 -5.86 4.98
C THR A 65 -5.02 -6.12 4.82
N VAL A 66 -5.43 -7.04 3.93
CA VAL A 66 -6.84 -7.41 3.79
C VAL A 66 -7.35 -8.12 5.04
N ASP A 67 -6.58 -9.08 5.58
CA ASP A 67 -6.95 -9.80 6.81
C ASP A 67 -7.03 -8.84 8.01
N GLU A 68 -6.03 -7.97 8.18
CA GLU A 68 -6.00 -6.96 9.25
C GLU A 68 -7.17 -5.95 9.12
N LEU A 69 -7.60 -5.60 7.90
CA LEU A 69 -8.78 -4.74 7.72
C LEU A 69 -10.09 -5.43 8.11
N PHE A 70 -10.19 -6.75 7.94
CA PHE A 70 -11.33 -7.49 8.48
C PHE A 70 -11.33 -7.47 10.01
N GLU A 71 -10.15 -7.59 10.64
CA GLU A 71 -10.01 -7.44 12.10
C GLU A 71 -10.41 -6.03 12.57
N ASP A 72 -9.92 -4.99 11.89
CA ASP A 72 -10.33 -3.61 12.14
C ASP A 72 -11.85 -3.44 12.01
N LEU A 73 -12.48 -4.03 11.00
CA LEU A 73 -13.92 -4.00 10.81
C LEU A 73 -14.71 -4.68 11.94
N MET A 74 -14.21 -5.81 12.46
CA MET A 74 -14.81 -6.50 13.60
C MET A 74 -14.72 -5.65 14.87
N SER A 75 -13.70 -4.80 15.03
CA SER A 75 -13.63 -3.88 16.18
C SER A 75 -14.79 -2.85 16.22
N PHE A 76 -15.42 -2.57 15.08
CA PHE A 76 -16.57 -1.66 14.99
C PHE A 76 -17.93 -2.33 15.24
N THR A 77 -18.02 -3.66 15.33
CA THR A 77 -19.32 -4.35 15.36
C THR A 77 -20.05 -4.28 16.71
N ASP A 78 -19.37 -3.87 17.78
CA ASP A 78 -19.96 -3.82 19.12
C ASP A 78 -20.64 -2.49 19.50
N ASP A 79 -20.51 -1.44 18.68
CA ASP A 79 -21.14 -0.16 19.01
C ASP A 79 -21.63 0.61 17.78
N LEU A 80 -22.87 0.31 17.36
CA LEU A 80 -23.59 1.02 16.31
C LEU A 80 -23.84 2.51 16.63
N SER A 81 -23.49 2.98 17.84
CA SER A 81 -23.74 4.35 18.31
C SER A 81 -22.51 5.27 18.30
N ILE A 82 -21.29 4.75 18.13
CA ILE A 82 -20.08 5.60 18.23
C ILE A 82 -19.75 6.20 16.86
N GLN A 83 -20.10 7.49 16.72
CA GLN A 83 -19.41 8.38 15.81
C GLN A 83 -17.91 8.34 16.13
N GLY A 84 -17.14 7.73 15.23
CA GLY A 84 -15.71 7.95 15.04
C GLY A 84 -14.83 7.81 16.27
N ARG A 85 -14.17 6.65 16.39
CA ARG A 85 -12.82 6.58 16.93
C ARG A 85 -12.08 5.53 16.14
N ILE A 86 -11.02 5.90 15.41
CA ILE A 86 -9.87 5.01 15.32
C ILE A 86 -9.55 4.66 16.77
N GLN A 87 -9.90 3.46 17.20
CA GLN A 87 -9.33 2.93 18.42
C GLN A 87 -7.84 2.89 18.12
N ALA A 88 -7.00 3.43 19.02
CA ALA A 88 -5.55 3.39 18.90
C ALA A 88 -4.96 1.96 18.79
N GLU A 89 -5.84 0.96 18.71
CA GLU A 89 -5.63 -0.48 18.64
C GLU A 89 -5.97 -1.06 17.25
N THR A 90 -6.44 -0.25 16.28
CA THR A 90 -6.64 -0.72 14.89
C THR A 90 -5.30 -0.91 14.18
N LEU A 91 -5.23 -1.93 13.33
CA LEU A 91 -4.02 -2.41 12.68
C LEU A 91 -3.70 -1.61 11.42
N VAL A 92 -4.66 -1.47 10.50
CA VAL A 92 -4.48 -0.78 9.22
C VAL A 92 -4.99 0.65 9.30
N LEU A 93 -6.15 0.86 9.93
CA LEU A 93 -6.78 2.18 9.97
C LEU A 93 -5.92 3.20 10.75
N SER A 94 -5.11 2.75 11.71
CA SER A 94 -4.18 3.60 12.45
C SER A 94 -3.04 4.17 11.60
N GLU A 95 -2.77 3.60 10.42
CA GLU A 95 -1.80 4.12 9.45
C GLU A 95 -2.35 5.28 8.59
N LEU A 96 -3.65 5.57 8.69
CA LEU A 96 -4.27 6.67 7.96
C LEU A 96 -3.86 8.03 8.53
N PRO A 97 -4.02 9.12 7.76
CA PRO A 97 -3.58 10.43 8.20
C PRO A 97 -4.19 10.82 9.57
N PRO A 98 -3.39 11.02 10.63
CA PRO A 98 -3.89 11.10 12.01
C PRO A 98 -4.90 12.23 12.25
N ARG A 99 -4.82 13.30 11.46
CA ARG A 99 -5.72 14.47 11.54
C ARG A 99 -7.19 14.15 11.21
N TYR A 100 -7.49 12.99 10.63
CA TYR A 100 -8.85 12.55 10.32
C TYR A 100 -9.28 11.32 11.12
N ALA A 101 -8.53 10.95 12.16
CA ALA A 101 -8.80 9.77 12.99
C ALA A 101 -10.19 9.80 13.67
N ASP A 102 -10.73 10.99 13.92
CA ASP A 102 -12.07 11.24 14.44
C ASP A 102 -13.18 11.02 13.41
N LYS A 103 -12.85 11.02 12.11
CA LYS A 103 -13.82 10.84 11.01
C LYS A 103 -13.91 9.39 10.52
N VAL A 104 -12.93 8.55 10.85
CA VAL A 104 -12.91 7.14 10.46
C VAL A 104 -13.88 6.34 11.33
N ASN A 105 -14.81 5.66 10.66
CA ASN A 105 -15.85 4.83 11.27
C ASN A 105 -16.01 3.52 10.48
N GLY A 106 -16.87 2.62 10.94
CA GLY A 106 -17.09 1.34 10.26
C GLY A 106 -17.58 1.46 8.81
N PHE A 107 -18.30 2.53 8.43
CA PHE A 107 -18.69 2.75 7.04
C PHE A 107 -17.51 3.16 6.17
N PHE A 108 -16.67 4.09 6.66
CA PHE A 108 -15.40 4.42 6.05
C PHE A 108 -14.54 3.17 5.87
N ALA A 109 -14.38 2.36 6.91
CA ALA A 109 -13.54 1.15 6.87
C ALA A 109 -14.00 0.16 5.80
N ARG A 110 -15.32 -0.04 5.63
CA ARG A 110 -15.86 -0.89 4.57
C ARG A 110 -15.54 -0.34 3.18
N LYS A 111 -15.66 0.97 2.97
CA LYS A 111 -15.30 1.63 1.70
C LYS A 111 -13.78 1.58 1.46
N PHE A 112 -12.98 1.72 2.51
CA PHE A 112 -11.53 1.65 2.42
C PHE A 112 -11.06 0.23 2.08
N LEU A 113 -11.68 -0.81 2.65
CA LEU A 113 -11.45 -2.20 2.26
C LEU A 113 -11.71 -2.41 0.75
N THR A 114 -12.79 -1.85 0.19
CA THR A 114 -13.02 -1.93 -1.25
C THR A 114 -11.92 -1.26 -2.06
N ALA A 115 -11.38 -0.12 -1.60
CA ALA A 115 -10.25 0.53 -2.27
C ALA A 115 -8.96 -0.31 -2.19
N VAL A 116 -8.69 -0.98 -1.07
CA VAL A 116 -7.54 -1.90 -0.92
C VAL A 116 -7.67 -3.11 -1.86
N VAL A 117 -8.88 -3.69 -1.97
CA VAL A 117 -9.14 -4.79 -2.89
C VAL A 117 -8.96 -4.33 -4.35
N ASP A 118 -9.45 -3.15 -4.71
CA ASP A 118 -9.27 -2.57 -6.04
C ASP A 118 -7.78 -2.36 -6.37
N VAL A 119 -6.99 -1.79 -5.46
CA VAL A 119 -5.54 -1.63 -5.64
C VAL A 119 -4.84 -2.98 -5.78
N THR A 120 -5.19 -3.97 -4.95
CA THR A 120 -4.64 -5.33 -5.05
C THR A 120 -4.96 -5.96 -6.41
N ASN A 121 -6.16 -5.71 -6.94
CA ASN A 121 -6.55 -6.16 -8.27
C ASN A 121 -5.71 -5.50 -9.38
N TYR A 122 -5.45 -4.20 -9.31
CA TYR A 122 -4.59 -3.49 -10.27
C TYR A 122 -3.14 -3.98 -10.23
N LEU A 123 -2.64 -4.29 -9.04
CA LEU A 123 -1.31 -4.83 -8.84
C LEU A 123 -1.14 -6.23 -9.46
N THR A 124 -2.19 -7.06 -9.39
CA THR A 124 -2.17 -8.46 -9.88
C THR A 124 -2.52 -8.61 -11.36
N HIS A 125 -3.26 -7.66 -11.94
CA HIS A 125 -3.70 -7.70 -13.34
C HIS A 125 -3.02 -6.62 -14.19
N GLU A 126 -3.78 -5.68 -14.71
CA GLU A 126 -3.28 -4.53 -15.46
C GLU A 126 -3.28 -3.32 -14.54
N TRP A 127 -2.14 -2.64 -14.45
CA TRP A 127 -2.05 -1.43 -13.65
C TRP A 127 -2.99 -0.35 -14.20
N GLN A 128 -3.68 0.33 -13.29
CA GLN A 128 -4.57 1.43 -13.58
C GLN A 128 -4.20 2.62 -12.69
N PRO A 129 -4.29 3.86 -13.20
CA PRO A 129 -4.12 5.05 -12.36
C PRO A 129 -5.11 5.04 -11.19
N LEU A 130 -4.60 5.33 -9.99
CA LEU A 130 -5.35 5.27 -8.74
C LEU A 130 -6.60 6.16 -8.80
N PRO A 131 -7.83 5.63 -8.69
CA PRO A 131 -9.01 6.41 -9.03
C PRO A 131 -9.33 7.50 -8.00
N THR A 132 -9.01 7.31 -6.72
CA THR A 132 -9.35 8.25 -5.64
C THR A 132 -8.20 8.40 -4.63
N ILE A 133 -8.30 9.38 -3.72
CA ILE A 133 -7.36 9.54 -2.60
C ILE A 133 -7.35 8.30 -1.69
N ALA A 134 -8.51 7.67 -1.45
CA ALA A 134 -8.59 6.42 -0.69
C ALA A 134 -7.75 5.30 -1.33
N HIS A 135 -7.70 5.21 -2.67
CA HIS A 135 -6.86 4.23 -3.36
C HIS A 135 -5.37 4.58 -3.22
N ALA A 136 -5.02 5.86 -3.24
CA ALA A 136 -3.64 6.29 -2.97
C ALA A 136 -3.22 5.99 -1.53
N LEU A 137 -4.09 6.21 -0.55
CA LEU A 137 -3.84 5.82 0.84
C LEU A 137 -3.76 4.31 1.01
N ALA A 138 -4.59 3.53 0.31
CA ALA A 138 -4.50 2.08 0.27
C ALA A 138 -3.14 1.61 -0.26
N LEU A 139 -2.65 2.17 -1.37
CA LEU A 139 -1.30 1.87 -1.85
C LEU A 139 -0.23 2.22 -0.80
N ARG A 140 -0.34 3.37 -0.13
CA ARG A 140 0.61 3.76 0.92
C ARG A 140 0.69 2.74 2.05
N VAL A 141 -0.46 2.29 2.55
CA VAL A 141 -0.55 1.23 3.56
C VAL A 141 0.13 -0.04 3.07
N LEU A 142 -0.14 -0.47 1.84
CA LEU A 142 0.48 -1.67 1.26
C LEU A 142 2.02 -1.54 1.18
N LEU A 143 2.54 -0.36 0.83
CA LEU A 143 3.98 -0.11 0.78
C LEU A 143 4.60 -0.08 2.18
N ASN A 144 3.94 0.52 3.17
CA ASN A 144 4.39 0.46 4.56
C ASN A 144 4.43 -0.98 5.08
N LYS A 145 3.36 -1.75 4.82
CA LYS A 145 3.27 -3.15 5.20
C LYS A 145 4.35 -3.99 4.52
N THR A 146 4.67 -3.68 3.26
CA THR A 146 5.78 -4.32 2.53
C THR A 146 7.12 -4.10 3.24
N GLU A 147 7.39 -2.87 3.69
CA GLU A 147 8.60 -2.53 4.44
C GLU A 147 8.66 -3.28 5.78
N SER A 148 7.57 -3.26 6.56
CA SER A 148 7.50 -3.99 7.84
C SER A 148 7.66 -5.50 7.66
N LEU A 149 7.06 -6.09 6.62
CA LEU A 149 7.19 -7.52 6.35
C LEU A 149 8.60 -7.90 5.89
N ALA A 150 9.26 -7.04 5.10
CA ALA A 150 10.66 -7.28 4.73
C ALA A 150 11.56 -7.34 5.97
N GLU A 151 11.36 -6.44 6.94
CA GLU A 151 12.08 -6.47 8.22
C GLU A 151 11.76 -7.75 9.02
N ILE A 152 10.48 -8.11 9.15
CA ILE A 152 10.03 -9.31 9.90
C ILE A 152 10.58 -10.59 9.29
N PHE A 153 10.65 -10.67 7.96
CA PHE A 153 11.16 -11.83 7.23
C PHE A 153 12.68 -11.79 7.01
N GLU A 154 13.37 -10.76 7.51
CA GLU A 154 14.81 -10.53 7.32
C GLU A 154 15.22 -10.53 5.83
N VAL A 155 14.36 -9.97 4.98
CA VAL A 155 14.58 -9.87 3.52
C VAL A 155 15.30 -8.58 3.21
N GLU A 156 16.46 -8.69 2.57
CA GLU A 156 17.23 -7.53 2.13
C GLU A 156 16.61 -6.94 0.85
N MET A 157 15.96 -5.78 0.99
CA MET A 157 15.25 -5.11 -0.10
C MET A 157 16.19 -4.19 -0.91
N PRO A 158 15.98 -4.05 -2.23
CA PRO A 158 16.77 -3.14 -3.09
C PRO A 158 16.66 -1.68 -2.63
N THR A 159 17.77 -0.95 -2.48
CA THR A 159 17.82 0.30 -1.68
C THR A 159 16.80 1.38 -2.06
N ASN A 160 16.44 1.54 -3.34
CA ASN A 160 15.49 2.56 -3.81
C ASN A 160 14.13 1.98 -4.24
N TRP A 161 13.80 0.74 -3.84
CA TRP A 161 12.56 0.07 -4.24
C TRP A 161 11.32 0.92 -4.00
N ARG A 162 11.26 1.56 -2.84
CA ARG A 162 10.11 2.36 -2.42
C ARG A 162 9.95 3.58 -3.31
N THR A 163 11.01 4.36 -3.50
CA THR A 163 10.99 5.55 -4.37
C THR A 163 10.58 5.20 -5.79
N VAL A 164 11.09 4.10 -6.35
CA VAL A 164 10.73 3.64 -7.70
C VAL A 164 9.23 3.35 -7.83
N LEU A 165 8.65 2.66 -6.84
CA LEU A 165 7.22 2.37 -6.83
C LEU A 165 6.40 3.64 -6.60
N GLU A 166 6.76 4.47 -5.62
CA GLU A 166 6.01 5.70 -5.30
C GLU A 166 6.01 6.68 -6.50
N ASP A 167 7.16 6.94 -7.12
CA ASP A 167 7.28 7.84 -8.27
C ASP A 167 6.43 7.38 -9.46
N THR A 168 6.37 6.07 -9.70
CA THR A 168 5.65 5.52 -10.86
C THR A 168 4.16 5.34 -10.60
N LEU A 169 3.79 4.85 -9.42
CA LEU A 169 2.42 4.44 -9.11
C LEU A 169 1.55 5.60 -8.65
N TYR A 170 2.12 6.63 -8.01
CA TYR A 170 1.36 7.83 -7.62
C TYR A 170 1.18 8.84 -8.74
N ASP A 171 1.94 8.75 -9.85
CA ASP A 171 1.81 9.64 -11.00
C ASP A 171 1.85 11.13 -10.59
N GLY A 172 2.82 11.48 -9.73
CA GLY A 172 3.00 12.85 -9.21
C GLY A 172 2.08 13.27 -8.05
N LEU A 173 1.19 12.39 -7.57
CA LEU A 173 0.36 12.66 -6.40
C LEU A 173 1.20 12.64 -5.10
N ASP A 174 1.31 13.79 -4.44
CA ASP A 174 2.01 13.93 -3.15
C ASP A 174 1.05 13.79 -1.96
N LEU A 175 1.19 12.71 -1.19
CA LEU A 175 0.39 12.43 0.01
C LEU A 175 1.00 13.02 1.30
N ALA A 176 2.24 13.50 1.28
CA ALA A 176 2.93 14.01 2.48
C ALA A 176 2.12 15.06 3.25
N PRO A 177 1.38 16.00 2.61
CA PRO A 177 0.63 17.00 3.34
C PRO A 177 -0.53 16.47 4.20
N LEU A 178 -1.09 15.30 3.87
CA LEU A 178 -2.11 14.66 4.69
C LEU A 178 -1.56 14.25 6.07
N TYR A 179 -0.31 13.82 6.08
CA TYR A 179 0.38 13.32 7.27
C TYR A 179 1.14 14.40 8.05
N ALA A 180 1.28 15.60 7.48
CA ALA A 180 1.84 16.74 8.20
C ALA A 180 1.03 17.05 9.47
N PRO A 181 1.62 17.64 10.52
CA PRO A 181 0.84 18.14 11.65
C PRO A 181 -0.09 19.27 11.22
N ALA A 182 -1.27 19.40 11.83
CA ALA A 182 -2.27 20.41 11.47
C ALA A 182 -1.76 21.88 11.58
N THR A 183 -0.70 22.10 12.35
CA THR A 183 -0.04 23.41 12.53
C THR A 183 0.96 23.74 11.42
N ALA A 184 1.37 22.76 10.61
CA ALA A 184 2.19 23.01 9.45
C ALA A 184 1.28 23.49 8.31
N GLY A 185 1.26 24.81 8.10
CA GLY A 185 0.65 25.42 6.92
C GLY A 185 1.41 25.01 5.67
N ALA A 186 1.17 23.79 5.18
CA ALA A 186 1.74 23.29 3.95
C ALA A 186 0.99 23.93 2.78
N ALA A 187 1.68 24.80 2.03
CA ALA A 187 1.19 25.24 0.73
C ALA A 187 1.25 24.04 -0.22
N LEU A 188 0.09 23.57 -0.63
CA LEU A 188 -0.04 22.43 -1.53
C LEU A 188 0.18 22.92 -2.96
N SER A 189 1.13 22.33 -3.67
CA SER A 189 1.48 22.76 -5.05
C SER A 189 0.78 21.94 -6.14
N HIS A 190 -0.29 21.21 -5.80
CA HIS A 190 -0.96 20.27 -6.71
C HIS A 190 -2.44 20.66 -6.96
N PRO A 191 -2.98 20.55 -8.19
CA PRO A 191 -4.39 20.91 -8.48
C PRO A 191 -5.41 20.07 -7.69
N ALA A 192 -5.06 18.84 -7.31
CA ALA A 192 -5.90 17.96 -6.49
C ALA A 192 -5.80 18.23 -4.98
N ALA A 193 -5.07 19.26 -4.57
CA ALA A 193 -4.75 19.50 -3.17
C ALA A 193 -5.95 19.81 -2.29
N ASP A 194 -6.89 20.63 -2.77
CA ASP A 194 -8.13 20.92 -2.05
C ASP A 194 -9.00 19.66 -1.92
N THR A 195 -9.10 18.87 -2.99
CA THR A 195 -9.79 17.55 -3.02
C THR A 195 -9.12 16.51 -2.12
N MET A 196 -7.80 16.60 -1.94
CA MET A 196 -7.05 15.72 -1.06
C MET A 196 -7.32 16.07 0.41
N MET A 197 -7.37 17.36 0.74
CA MET A 197 -7.61 17.83 2.10
C MET A 197 -9.07 17.74 2.54
N ASP A 198 -10.02 17.68 1.61
CA ASP A 198 -11.40 17.39 1.96
C ASP A 198 -11.62 15.87 2.14
N PHE A 199 -11.83 15.46 3.39
CA PHE A 199 -12.12 14.07 3.74
C PHE A 199 -13.36 13.52 3.01
N ALA A 200 -14.35 14.38 2.71
CA ALA A 200 -15.57 13.96 2.02
C ALA A 200 -15.31 13.48 0.59
N THR A 201 -14.25 13.95 -0.05
CA THR A 201 -13.92 13.64 -1.45
C THR A 201 -12.96 12.47 -1.61
N TRP A 202 -12.55 11.80 -0.52
CA TRP A 202 -11.55 10.72 -0.59
C TRP A 202 -11.96 9.51 -1.44
N PHE A 203 -13.26 9.30 -1.61
CA PHE A 203 -13.81 8.25 -2.47
C PHE A 203 -14.38 8.78 -3.79
N THR A 204 -14.19 10.07 -4.08
CA THR A 204 -14.57 10.68 -5.35
C THR A 204 -13.45 10.46 -6.39
N PRO A 205 -13.79 10.10 -7.64
CA PRO A 205 -12.81 10.00 -8.71
C PRO A 205 -12.00 11.29 -8.90
N LEU A 206 -10.67 11.17 -9.03
CA LEU A 206 -9.75 12.27 -9.30
C LEU A 206 -9.88 12.81 -10.73
N SER A 207 -10.42 12.00 -11.65
CA SER A 207 -10.74 12.37 -13.03
C SER A 207 -12.00 11.62 -13.48
N PRO A 208 -12.83 12.21 -14.37
CA PRO A 208 -14.03 11.56 -14.91
C PRO A 208 -13.80 10.21 -15.60
N GLU A 209 -12.57 9.97 -16.08
CA GLU A 209 -12.20 8.72 -16.76
C GLU A 209 -11.88 7.58 -15.78
N ARG A 210 -11.66 7.91 -14.50
CA ARG A 210 -11.30 6.94 -13.46
C ARG A 210 -12.56 6.30 -12.89
N HIS A 211 -12.59 4.96 -12.92
CA HIS A 211 -13.72 4.17 -12.44
C HIS A 211 -13.49 3.74 -10.98
N VAL A 212 -14.56 3.69 -10.20
CA VAL A 212 -14.54 3.28 -8.79
C VAL A 212 -15.64 2.25 -8.59
N THR A 213 -15.41 1.26 -7.72
CA THR A 213 -16.44 0.29 -7.37
C THR A 213 -17.70 0.99 -6.82
N PRO A 214 -18.92 0.54 -7.17
CA PRO A 214 -20.15 1.22 -6.75
C PRO A 214 -20.27 1.42 -5.23
N PHE A 215 -19.76 0.48 -4.44
CA PHE A 215 -19.78 0.57 -2.99
C PHE A 215 -18.86 1.69 -2.46
N ALA A 216 -17.65 1.82 -3.01
CA ALA A 216 -16.76 2.93 -2.68
C ALA A 216 -17.33 4.29 -3.12
N ALA A 217 -18.13 4.35 -4.18
CA ALA A 217 -18.77 5.59 -4.63
C ALA A 217 -20.07 5.96 -3.87
N SER A 218 -20.58 5.08 -3.01
CA SER A 218 -21.86 5.26 -2.29
C SER A 218 -21.81 6.14 -1.05
#